data_AF-A0A1I7LS21-F1
#
_entry.id   AF-A0A1I7LS21-F1
#
_cell.length_a   1.000
_cell.length_b   1.000
_cell.length_c   1.000
_cell.angle_alpha   90.00
_cell.angle_beta   90.00
_cell.angle_gamma   90.00
#
_symmetry.space_group_name_H-M   'P 1'
#
loop_
_entity.id
_entity.type
_entity.pdbx_description
1 polymer ?
#
loop_
_entity_poly.entity_id
_entity_poly.type
_entity_poly.pdbx_seq_one_letter_code
_entity_poly.pdbx_strand_id
1 'polypeptide(L)'
;MPATPEDVHARLTRADRAAREAAAGFERDSRAALTRLKTRPIHERFAALEEGAVQLLPEHRRELLLSIRDRSDAVGPGARPAPGHASRIAVWRGRLPFRVRRLTRDALLALCLLLALLLAYRRTPISWVEVRSDRDVAIAWVMPDGRPAGDRLVAGRAYALMRDADGMAELRDWRPGEGYAATRVPSDWLRTRSGPASR
;
A
#
# COMPACT_ATOMS: atom_id res chain seq x y z
N MET A 1 -47.39 14.25 41.35
CA MET A 1 -46.34 14.45 42.39
C MET A 1 -44.99 14.17 41.75
N PRO A 2 -43.98 15.04 41.91
CA PRO A 2 -42.62 14.77 41.42
C PRO A 2 -41.97 13.65 42.25
N ALA A 3 -41.29 12.71 41.58
CA ALA A 3 -40.58 11.62 42.25
C ALA A 3 -39.50 12.16 43.19
N THR A 4 -39.44 11.63 44.41
CA THR A 4 -38.41 12.05 45.37
C THR A 4 -37.04 11.54 44.94
N PRO A 5 -35.93 12.19 45.35
CA PRO A 5 -34.57 11.71 45.05
C PRO A 5 -34.33 10.26 45.51
N GLU A 6 -34.97 9.85 46.61
CA GLU A 6 -34.93 8.49 47.14
C GLU A 6 -35.61 7.48 46.20
N ASP A 7 -36.72 7.84 45.54
CA ASP A 7 -37.39 7.00 44.55
C ASP A 7 -36.51 6.75 43.32
N VAL A 8 -35.73 7.75 42.89
CA VAL A 8 -34.80 7.61 41.76
C VAL A 8 -33.65 6.69 42.12
N HIS A 9 -33.07 6.84 43.32
CA HIS A 9 -31.98 5.98 43.79
C HIS A 9 -32.45 4.52 43.96
N ALA A 10 -33.64 4.31 44.52
CA ALA A 10 -34.25 2.99 44.66
C ALA A 10 -34.57 2.33 43.31
N ARG A 11 -34.86 3.12 42.26
CA ARG A 11 -35.06 2.61 40.89
C ARG A 11 -33.74 2.23 40.22
N LEU A 12 -32.69 3.04 40.38
CA LEU A 12 -31.36 2.76 39.82
C LEU A 12 -30.74 1.50 40.43
N THR A 13 -30.84 1.33 41.75
CA THR A 13 -30.34 0.13 42.44
C THR A 13 -31.09 -1.14 42.02
N ARG A 14 -32.41 -1.05 41.79
CA ARG A 14 -33.20 -2.16 41.22
C ARG A 14 -32.80 -2.48 39.78
N ALA A 15 -32.57 -1.47 38.95
CA ALA A 15 -32.14 -1.67 37.57
C ALA A 15 -30.74 -2.28 37.49
N ASP A 16 -29.80 -1.84 38.33
CA ASP A 16 -28.45 -2.38 38.42
C ASP A 16 -28.44 -3.85 38.88
N ARG A 17 -29.28 -4.18 39.88
CA ARG A 17 -29.46 -5.58 40.31
C ARG A 17 -30.03 -6.45 39.19
N ALA A 18 -31.07 -5.99 38.50
CA ALA A 18 -31.67 -6.71 37.37
C ALA A 18 -30.67 -6.88 36.22
N ALA A 19 -29.84 -5.88 35.93
CA ALA A 19 -28.80 -5.96 34.92
C ALA A 19 -27.72 -7.00 35.29
N ARG A 20 -27.32 -7.07 36.56
CA ARG A 20 -26.37 -8.09 37.04
C ARG A 20 -26.94 -9.50 36.98
N GLU A 21 -28.20 -9.68 37.34
CA GLU A 21 -28.89 -10.96 37.25
C GLU A 21 -29.02 -11.44 35.80
N ALA A 22 -29.36 -10.53 34.87
CA ALA A 22 -29.39 -10.82 33.44
C ALA A 22 -28.00 -11.17 32.88
N ALA A 23 -26.96 -10.45 33.28
CA ALA A 23 -25.58 -10.75 32.89
C ALA A 23 -25.12 -12.13 33.39
N ALA A 24 -25.44 -12.47 34.65
CA ALA A 24 -25.16 -13.79 35.22
C ALA A 24 -25.98 -14.92 34.55
N GLY A 25 -27.19 -14.62 34.05
CA GLY A 25 -27.95 -15.52 33.19
C GLY A 25 -27.22 -15.79 31.87
N PHE A 26 -26.84 -14.73 31.17
CA PHE A 26 -26.15 -14.83 29.88
C PHE A 26 -24.78 -15.52 29.99
N GLU A 27 -24.03 -15.31 31.07
CA GLU A 27 -22.76 -16.02 31.31
C GLU A 27 -22.99 -17.53 31.46
N ARG A 28 -24.02 -17.94 32.22
CA ARG A 28 -24.38 -19.35 32.41
C ARG A 28 -24.81 -20.00 31.10
N ASP A 29 -25.65 -19.32 30.32
CA ASP A 29 -26.11 -19.81 29.02
C ASP A 29 -24.96 -19.93 28.04
N SER A 30 -24.07 -18.94 28.00
CA SER A 30 -22.87 -18.98 27.16
C SER A 30 -21.91 -20.10 27.57
N ARG A 31 -21.75 -20.38 28.87
CA ARG A 31 -20.93 -21.49 29.36
C ARG A 31 -21.57 -22.85 29.03
N ALA A 32 -22.89 -22.97 29.13
CA ALA A 32 -23.61 -24.18 28.72
C ALA A 32 -23.48 -24.43 27.21
N ALA A 33 -23.61 -23.38 26.39
CA ALA A 33 -23.40 -23.44 24.94
C ALA A 33 -21.96 -23.86 24.59
N LEU A 34 -20.96 -23.30 25.29
CA LEU A 34 -19.56 -23.69 25.14
C LEU A 34 -19.35 -25.19 25.42
N THR A 35 -19.90 -25.70 26.51
CA THR A 35 -19.78 -27.13 26.87
C THR A 35 -20.43 -28.01 25.80
N ARG A 36 -21.62 -27.66 25.30
CA ARG A 36 -22.30 -28.39 24.21
C ARG A 36 -21.50 -28.38 22.90
N LEU A 37 -20.81 -27.29 22.58
CA LEU A 37 -19.94 -27.23 21.40
C LEU A 37 -18.67 -28.04 21.59
N LYS A 38 -18.11 -28.09 22.81
CA LYS A 38 -16.92 -28.89 23.13
C LYS A 38 -17.16 -30.40 23.10
N THR A 39 -18.40 -30.89 23.21
CA THR A 39 -18.72 -32.32 23.10
C THR A 39 -18.84 -32.82 21.66
N ARG A 40 -19.11 -31.92 20.69
CA ARG A 40 -19.21 -32.29 19.26
C ARG A 40 -17.86 -32.72 18.65
N PRO A 41 -17.83 -33.48 17.55
CA PRO A 41 -16.59 -33.78 16.82
C PRO A 41 -16.01 -32.50 16.19
N ILE A 42 -14.67 -32.40 16.13
CA ILE A 42 -13.96 -31.14 15.78
C ILE A 42 -14.41 -30.54 14.44
N HIS A 43 -14.63 -31.37 13.42
CA HIS A 43 -15.01 -30.92 12.09
C HIS A 43 -16.41 -30.29 12.03
N GLU A 44 -17.29 -30.62 12.97
CA GLU A 44 -18.64 -30.04 13.08
C GLU A 44 -18.68 -28.80 13.99
N ARG A 45 -17.64 -28.58 14.82
CA ARG A 45 -17.60 -27.45 15.77
C ARG A 45 -17.56 -26.10 15.08
N PHE A 46 -16.89 -26.00 13.92
CA PHE A 46 -16.80 -24.75 13.18
C PHE A 46 -18.13 -24.38 12.52
N ALA A 47 -18.81 -25.34 11.88
CA ALA A 47 -20.14 -25.11 11.32
C ALA A 47 -21.17 -24.77 12.42
N ALA A 48 -21.14 -25.51 13.52
CA ALA A 48 -21.98 -25.24 14.68
C ALA A 48 -21.66 -23.91 15.39
N LEU A 49 -20.42 -23.41 15.26
CA LEU A 49 -20.06 -22.09 15.75
C LEU A 49 -20.67 -20.99 14.88
N GLU A 50 -20.72 -21.14 13.56
CA GLU A 50 -21.40 -20.15 12.70
C GLU A 50 -22.90 -20.06 13.02
N GLU A 51 -23.55 -21.19 13.30
CA GLU A 51 -24.95 -21.25 13.72
C GLU A 51 -25.17 -20.74 15.17
N GLY A 52 -24.22 -20.99 16.08
CA GLY A 52 -24.30 -20.66 17.51
C GLY A 52 -23.56 -19.38 17.95
N ALA A 53 -22.87 -18.68 17.03
CA ALA A 53 -21.94 -17.58 17.33
C ALA A 53 -22.59 -16.41 18.07
N VAL A 54 -23.90 -16.23 17.89
CA VAL A 54 -24.69 -15.14 18.49
C VAL A 54 -24.84 -15.32 20.02
N GLN A 55 -24.72 -16.54 20.55
CA GLN A 55 -25.01 -16.85 21.96
C GLN A 55 -23.76 -16.97 22.86
N LEU A 56 -22.56 -16.76 22.32
CA LEU A 56 -21.31 -16.89 23.09
C LEU A 56 -20.71 -15.53 23.44
N LEU A 57 -20.32 -15.34 24.71
CA LEU A 57 -19.44 -14.24 25.09
C LEU A 57 -18.09 -14.35 24.35
N PRO A 58 -17.40 -13.22 24.09
CA PRO A 58 -16.09 -13.20 23.45
C PRO A 58 -15.05 -14.10 24.12
N GLU A 59 -15.07 -14.18 25.45
CA GLU A 59 -14.14 -15.00 26.25
C GLU A 59 -14.35 -16.49 26.00
N HIS A 60 -15.60 -16.96 26.07
CA HIS A 60 -15.96 -18.35 25.80
C HIS A 60 -15.72 -18.73 24.33
N ARG A 61 -15.84 -17.79 23.39
CA ARG A 61 -15.47 -18.00 21.98
C ARG A 61 -13.96 -18.24 21.84
N ARG A 62 -13.12 -17.47 22.54
CA ARG A 62 -11.66 -17.68 22.56
C ARG A 62 -11.30 -19.03 23.16
N GLU A 63 -11.96 -19.43 24.25
CA GLU A 63 -11.75 -20.72 24.90
C GLU A 63 -12.07 -21.90 23.97
N LEU A 64 -13.16 -21.80 23.19
CA LEU A 64 -13.51 -22.80 22.19
C LEU A 64 -12.40 -22.92 21.13
N LEU A 65 -11.92 -21.80 20.59
CA LEU A 65 -10.87 -21.78 19.56
C LEU A 65 -9.54 -22.38 20.06
N LEU A 66 -9.16 -22.09 21.31
CA LEU A 66 -7.98 -22.71 21.94
C LEU A 66 -8.15 -24.23 22.08
N SER A 67 -9.33 -24.70 22.48
CA SER A 67 -9.59 -26.15 22.60
C SER A 67 -9.52 -26.91 21.27
N ILE A 68 -9.79 -26.22 20.15
CA ILE A 68 -9.62 -26.78 18.81
C ILE A 68 -8.13 -26.87 18.47
N ARG A 69 -7.38 -25.79 18.70
CA ARG A 69 -5.94 -25.73 18.43
C ARG A 69 -5.17 -26.80 19.22
N ASP A 70 -5.37 -26.88 20.53
CA ASP A 70 -4.60 -27.77 21.39
C ASP A 70 -4.93 -29.25 21.14
N ARG A 71 -6.15 -29.56 20.64
CA ARG A 71 -6.54 -30.92 20.26
C ARG A 71 -6.13 -31.29 18.83
N SER A 72 -6.02 -30.33 17.92
CA SER A 72 -5.35 -30.54 16.63
C SER A 72 -3.89 -30.96 16.79
N ASP A 73 -3.22 -30.51 17.86
CA ASP A 73 -1.86 -30.93 18.21
C ASP A 73 -1.83 -32.31 18.92
N ALA A 74 -2.93 -32.69 19.59
CA ALA A 74 -3.06 -33.96 20.35
C ALA A 74 -3.61 -35.14 19.53
N VAL A 75 -4.27 -34.89 18.39
CA VAL A 75 -4.48 -35.94 17.38
C VAL A 75 -3.09 -36.21 16.79
N GLY A 76 -2.41 -37.22 17.36
CA GLY A 76 -1.13 -37.72 16.86
C GLY A 76 -1.18 -37.93 15.34
N PRO A 77 -0.02 -37.95 14.65
CA PRO A 77 0.13 -37.68 13.21
C PRO A 77 -0.59 -38.71 12.33
N GLY A 78 -1.92 -38.62 12.29
CA GLY A 78 -2.82 -39.49 11.56
C GLY A 78 -3.32 -38.74 10.35
N ALA A 79 -2.87 -39.22 9.18
CA ALA A 79 -3.09 -38.65 7.85
C ALA A 79 -2.21 -37.44 7.52
N ARG A 80 -0.88 -37.62 7.58
CA ARG A 80 -0.09 -37.10 6.44
C ARG A 80 -0.67 -37.80 5.21
N PRO A 81 -1.20 -37.08 4.19
CA PRO A 81 -1.46 -37.72 2.93
C PRO A 81 -0.14 -38.38 2.52
N ALA A 82 -0.19 -39.66 2.14
CA ALA A 82 0.94 -40.36 1.59
C ALA A 82 1.67 -39.42 0.61
N PRO A 83 3.00 -39.47 0.50
CA PRO A 83 3.73 -38.68 -0.49
C PRO A 83 3.45 -39.28 -1.88
N GLY A 84 2.19 -39.30 -2.30
CA GLY A 84 1.85 -39.25 -3.70
C GLY A 84 2.48 -37.97 -4.23
N HIS A 85 3.18 -38.09 -5.35
CA HIS A 85 3.88 -37.01 -6.03
C HIS A 85 2.93 -35.87 -6.40
N ALA A 86 2.49 -35.08 -5.44
CA ALA A 86 1.87 -33.80 -5.66
C ALA A 86 2.97 -32.92 -6.23
N SER A 87 2.97 -32.81 -7.56
CA SER A 87 3.94 -31.99 -8.29
C SER A 87 4.00 -30.60 -7.65
N ARG A 88 5.17 -29.96 -7.66
CA ARG A 88 5.37 -28.60 -7.13
C ARG A 88 4.28 -27.62 -7.59
N ILE A 89 3.67 -27.87 -8.74
CA ILE A 89 2.56 -27.13 -9.35
C ILE A 89 1.25 -27.29 -8.56
N ALA A 90 0.92 -28.47 -8.03
CA ALA A 90 -0.26 -28.70 -7.20
C ALA A 90 -0.15 -27.97 -5.84
N VAL A 91 1.04 -27.98 -5.24
CA VAL A 91 1.34 -27.21 -4.01
C VAL A 91 1.31 -25.70 -4.27
N TRP A 92 1.79 -25.27 -5.45
CA TRP A 92 1.71 -23.87 -5.88
C TRP A 92 0.26 -23.43 -6.13
N ARG A 93 -0.57 -24.27 -6.76
CA ARG A 93 -2.00 -24.06 -6.96
C ARG A 93 -2.81 -24.00 -5.67
N GLY A 94 -2.51 -24.85 -4.69
CA GLY A 94 -3.17 -24.79 -3.38
C GLY A 94 -2.83 -23.52 -2.58
N ARG A 95 -1.68 -22.88 -2.86
CA ARG A 95 -1.22 -21.67 -2.17
C ARG A 95 -1.46 -20.37 -2.96
N LEU A 96 -1.93 -20.46 -4.20
CA LEU A 96 -2.29 -19.32 -5.05
C LEU A 96 -3.28 -18.35 -4.37
N PRO A 97 -4.42 -18.78 -3.78
CA PRO A 97 -5.43 -17.82 -3.29
C PRO A 97 -4.89 -16.90 -2.18
N PHE A 98 -3.96 -17.38 -1.35
CA PHE A 98 -3.37 -16.59 -0.26
C PHE A 98 -2.17 -15.74 -0.70
N ARG A 99 -1.52 -16.07 -1.83
CA ARG A 99 -0.38 -15.31 -2.37
C ARG A 99 -0.75 -14.27 -3.41
N VAL A 100 -1.91 -14.41 -4.06
CA VAL A 100 -2.39 -13.46 -5.08
C VAL A 100 -2.43 -12.04 -4.55
N ARG A 101 -2.94 -11.81 -3.33
CA ARG A 101 -3.03 -10.46 -2.75
C ARG A 101 -1.67 -9.82 -2.46
N ARG A 102 -0.65 -10.62 -2.13
CA ARG A 102 0.72 -10.13 -1.91
C ARG A 102 1.43 -9.86 -3.25
N LEU A 103 1.26 -10.75 -4.22
CA LEU A 103 1.77 -10.58 -5.59
C LEU A 103 1.19 -9.34 -6.27
N THR A 104 -0.12 -9.09 -6.15
CA THR A 104 -0.74 -7.90 -6.75
C THR A 104 -0.24 -6.62 -6.11
N ARG A 105 -0.08 -6.59 -4.78
CA ARG A 105 0.49 -5.43 -4.08
C ARG A 105 1.94 -5.18 -4.50
N ASP A 106 2.78 -6.20 -4.48
CA ASP A 106 4.20 -6.05 -4.78
C ASP A 106 4.39 -5.69 -6.28
N ALA A 107 3.57 -6.22 -7.18
CA ALA A 107 3.53 -5.84 -8.59
C ALA A 107 3.09 -4.38 -8.80
N LEU A 108 2.06 -3.92 -8.06
CA LEU A 108 1.61 -2.53 -8.11
C LEU A 108 2.70 -1.57 -7.62
N LEU A 109 3.38 -1.91 -6.52
CA LEU A 109 4.50 -1.12 -6.00
C LEU A 109 5.67 -1.07 -6.99
N ALA A 110 6.01 -2.21 -7.59
CA ALA A 110 7.04 -2.25 -8.63
C ALA A 110 6.67 -1.39 -9.84
N LEU A 111 5.40 -1.41 -10.27
CA LEU A 111 4.91 -0.55 -11.34
C LEU A 111 4.99 0.93 -10.97
N CYS A 112 4.57 1.30 -9.76
CA CYS A 112 4.69 2.68 -9.27
C CYS A 112 6.15 3.15 -9.21
N LEU A 113 7.07 2.30 -8.75
CA LEU A 113 8.50 2.60 -8.72
C LEU A 113 9.07 2.77 -10.13
N LEU A 114 8.69 1.90 -11.08
CA LEU A 114 9.09 2.02 -12.48
C LEU A 114 8.59 3.33 -13.11
N LEU A 115 7.32 3.68 -12.87
CA LEU A 115 6.75 4.93 -13.35
C LEU A 115 7.45 6.15 -12.73
N ALA A 116 7.73 6.12 -11.43
CA ALA A 116 8.46 7.18 -10.74
C ALA A 116 9.89 7.32 -11.30
N LEU A 117 10.60 6.21 -11.52
CA LEU A 117 11.93 6.21 -12.11
C LEU A 117 11.92 6.76 -13.53
N LEU A 118 10.93 6.38 -14.34
CA LEU A 118 10.78 6.87 -15.72
C LEU A 118 10.43 8.36 -15.75
N LEU A 119 9.58 8.83 -14.83
CA LEU A 119 9.27 10.25 -14.66
C LEU A 119 10.49 11.05 -14.22
N ALA A 120 11.23 10.54 -13.23
CA ALA A 120 12.48 11.14 -12.78
C ALA A 120 13.45 11.24 -13.95
N TYR A 121 13.72 10.13 -14.63
CA TYR A 121 14.56 10.11 -15.83
C TYR A 121 14.10 11.12 -16.90
N ARG A 122 12.79 11.29 -17.14
CA ARG A 122 12.30 12.27 -18.13
C ARG A 122 12.34 13.72 -17.67
N ARG A 123 12.45 14.00 -16.37
CA ARG A 123 12.33 15.35 -15.81
C ARG A 123 13.61 15.88 -15.19
N THR A 124 14.54 15.02 -14.79
CA THR A 124 15.83 15.43 -14.21
C THR A 124 16.83 15.81 -15.30
N PRO A 125 17.42 17.00 -15.24
CA PRO A 125 18.53 17.37 -16.12
C PRO A 125 19.79 16.57 -15.75
N ILE A 126 20.63 16.29 -16.75
CA ILE A 126 21.92 15.60 -16.61
C ILE A 126 22.96 16.57 -16.06
N SER A 127 23.04 17.77 -16.63
CA SER A 127 24.01 18.79 -16.28
C SER A 127 23.54 20.18 -16.73
N TRP A 128 24.30 21.21 -16.34
CA TRP A 128 24.13 22.56 -16.83
C TRP A 128 25.21 22.86 -17.87
N VAL A 129 24.78 23.32 -19.05
CA VAL A 129 25.64 23.56 -20.20
C VAL A 129 25.46 24.98 -20.72
N GLU A 130 26.53 25.51 -21.32
CA GLU A 130 26.54 26.82 -21.97
C GLU A 130 26.85 26.64 -23.45
N VAL A 131 26.45 27.62 -24.25
CA VAL A 131 26.84 27.72 -25.66
C VAL A 131 28.34 28.04 -25.73
N ARG A 132 29.06 27.35 -26.61
CA ARG A 132 30.50 27.54 -26.83
C ARG A 132 30.84 28.84 -27.56
N SER A 133 29.91 29.36 -28.35
CA SER A 133 30.00 30.64 -29.06
C SER A 133 29.91 31.84 -28.11
N ASP A 134 30.67 32.90 -28.40
CA ASP A 134 30.61 34.19 -27.71
C ASP A 134 29.45 35.08 -28.21
N ARG A 135 28.67 34.59 -29.19
CA ARG A 135 27.51 35.26 -29.76
C ARG A 135 26.27 34.39 -29.66
N ASP A 136 25.12 35.04 -29.56
CA ASP A 136 23.82 34.40 -29.60
C ASP A 136 23.64 33.59 -30.90
N VAL A 137 23.10 32.38 -30.76
CA VAL A 137 22.87 31.46 -31.87
C VAL A 137 21.38 31.37 -32.15
N ALA A 138 20.95 31.58 -33.40
CA ALA A 138 19.54 31.47 -33.78
C ALA A 138 19.06 30.01 -33.69
N ILE A 139 18.04 29.74 -32.87
CA ILE A 139 17.41 28.42 -32.73
C ILE A 139 15.94 28.55 -32.33
N ALA A 140 15.09 27.69 -32.87
CA ALA A 140 13.71 27.62 -32.42
C ALA A 140 13.60 26.88 -31.09
N TRP A 141 13.02 27.53 -30.10
CA TRP A 141 12.55 26.90 -28.87
C TRP A 141 11.09 26.53 -29.02
N VAL A 142 10.75 25.28 -28.69
CA VAL A 142 9.42 24.73 -28.87
C VAL A 142 8.86 24.27 -27.53
N MET A 143 7.65 24.71 -27.22
CA MET A 143 6.90 24.28 -26.05
C MET A 143 6.37 22.85 -26.22
N PRO A 144 5.96 22.16 -25.14
CA PRO A 144 5.42 20.80 -25.24
C PRO A 144 4.14 20.69 -26.09
N ASP A 145 3.44 21.81 -26.26
CA ASP A 145 2.24 21.95 -27.10
C ASP A 145 2.55 22.34 -28.57
N GLY A 146 3.84 22.48 -28.92
CA GLY A 146 4.29 22.82 -30.27
C GLY A 146 4.40 24.32 -30.56
N ARG A 147 4.04 25.20 -29.61
CA ARG A 147 4.17 26.65 -29.82
C ARG A 147 5.64 27.10 -29.79
N PRO A 148 6.03 28.10 -30.59
CA PRO A 148 7.34 28.72 -30.47
C PRO A 148 7.44 29.54 -29.17
N ALA A 149 8.54 29.42 -28.44
CA ALA A 149 8.81 30.15 -27.20
C ALA A 149 10.11 30.97 -27.22
N GLY A 150 10.80 31.00 -28.35
CA GLY A 150 12.05 31.74 -28.51
C GLY A 150 12.76 31.40 -29.81
N ASP A 151 13.66 32.29 -30.21
CA ASP A 151 14.35 32.29 -31.50
C ASP A 151 15.89 32.21 -31.36
N ARG A 152 16.42 32.19 -30.13
CA ARG A 152 17.87 32.23 -29.90
C ARG A 152 18.31 31.48 -28.65
N LEU A 153 19.55 31.03 -28.70
CA LEU A 153 20.38 30.57 -27.60
C LEU A 153 21.32 31.71 -27.20
N VAL A 154 21.11 32.28 -26.02
CA VAL A 154 21.92 33.38 -25.49
C VAL A 154 23.29 32.89 -25.05
N ALA A 155 24.35 33.56 -25.51
CA ALA A 155 25.73 33.24 -25.13
C ALA A 155 25.98 33.50 -23.63
N GLY A 156 26.78 32.64 -22.98
CA GLY A 156 27.10 32.74 -21.55
C GLY A 156 25.93 32.42 -20.59
N ARG A 157 24.74 32.09 -21.09
CA ARG A 157 23.62 31.60 -20.27
C ARG A 157 23.70 30.07 -20.12
N ALA A 158 23.44 29.61 -18.90
CA ALA A 158 23.34 28.18 -18.62
C ALA A 158 21.95 27.64 -18.96
N TYR A 159 21.90 26.50 -19.64
CA TYR A 159 20.71 25.74 -19.98
C TYR A 159 20.78 24.34 -19.37
N ALA A 160 19.61 23.77 -19.11
CA ALA A 160 19.51 22.43 -18.57
C ALA A 160 19.67 21.41 -19.71
N LEU A 161 20.74 20.61 -19.66
CA LEU A 161 20.93 19.49 -20.59
C LEU A 161 20.04 18.33 -20.14
N MET A 162 19.10 17.94 -20.98
CA MET A 162 18.17 16.84 -20.67
C MET A 162 18.72 15.51 -21.16
N ARG A 163 19.21 15.47 -22.40
CA ARG A 163 19.74 14.28 -23.07
C ARG A 163 20.81 14.67 -24.06
N ASP A 164 21.75 13.78 -24.29
CA ASP A 164 22.72 13.85 -25.37
C ASP A 164 22.73 12.47 -26.03
N ALA A 165 22.30 12.41 -27.29
CA ALA A 165 22.22 11.19 -28.08
C ALA A 165 22.42 11.54 -29.55
N ASP A 166 23.13 10.68 -30.28
CA ASP A 166 23.35 10.81 -31.72
C ASP A 166 23.98 12.16 -32.14
N GLY A 167 24.83 12.73 -31.28
CA GLY A 167 25.46 14.04 -31.51
C GLY A 167 24.52 15.23 -31.33
N MET A 168 23.31 15.01 -30.83
CA MET A 168 22.30 16.04 -30.57
C MET A 168 21.98 16.12 -29.08
N ALA A 169 22.15 17.30 -28.53
CA ALA A 169 21.78 17.64 -27.18
C ALA A 169 20.36 18.24 -27.13
N GLU A 170 19.50 17.66 -26.30
CA GLU A 170 18.20 18.23 -25.95
C GLU A 170 18.37 19.18 -24.76
N LEU A 171 18.10 20.46 -24.99
CA LEU A 171 18.15 21.50 -23.97
C LEU A 171 16.74 21.86 -23.52
N ARG A 172 16.59 22.22 -22.24
CA ARG A 172 15.38 22.84 -21.70
C ARG A 172 15.67 24.19 -21.07
N ASP A 173 14.74 25.11 -21.30
CA ASP A 173 14.71 26.41 -20.65
C ASP A 173 13.37 26.62 -19.94
N TRP A 174 13.42 27.13 -18.72
CA TRP A 174 12.22 27.48 -17.96
C TRP A 174 11.76 28.89 -18.35
N ARG A 175 10.52 28.99 -18.83
CA ARG A 175 9.82 30.22 -19.14
C ARG A 175 8.81 30.50 -18.03
N PRO A 176 9.02 31.53 -17.20
CA PRO A 176 8.09 31.89 -16.14
C PRO A 176 6.67 32.06 -16.66
N GLY A 177 5.69 31.41 -16.03
CA GLY A 177 4.28 31.49 -16.42
C GLY A 177 3.86 30.59 -17.60
N GLU A 178 4.79 30.07 -18.39
CA GLU A 178 4.48 29.25 -19.58
C GLU A 178 4.91 27.79 -19.46
N GLY A 179 6.00 27.52 -18.73
CA GLY A 179 6.53 26.17 -18.53
C GLY A 179 7.92 25.98 -19.11
N TYR A 180 8.23 24.76 -19.59
CA TYR A 180 9.53 24.43 -20.15
C TYR A 180 9.49 24.42 -21.67
N ALA A 181 10.31 25.24 -22.31
CA ALA A 181 10.60 25.13 -23.73
C ALA A 181 11.77 24.16 -23.94
N ALA A 182 11.76 23.42 -25.05
CA ALA A 182 12.83 22.51 -25.43
C ALA A 182 13.40 22.89 -26.80
N THR A 183 14.68 22.60 -26.99
CA THR A 183 15.32 22.68 -28.31
C THR A 183 16.34 21.56 -28.45
N ARG A 184 16.73 21.25 -29.69
CA ARG A 184 17.78 20.28 -29.98
C ARG A 184 18.88 20.98 -30.76
N VAL A 185 20.11 20.84 -30.27
CA VAL A 185 21.29 21.42 -30.90
C VAL A 185 22.41 20.38 -30.99
N PRO A 186 23.34 20.53 -31.94
CA PRO A 186 24.54 19.72 -31.97
C PRO A 186 25.31 19.80 -30.65
N SER A 187 25.76 18.66 -30.12
CA SER A 187 26.42 18.60 -28.81
C SER A 187 27.80 19.29 -28.80
N ASP A 188 28.46 19.40 -29.95
CA ASP A 188 29.72 20.11 -30.15
C ASP A 188 29.60 21.64 -29.99
N TRP A 189 28.37 22.17 -30.03
CA TRP A 189 28.09 23.59 -29.77
C TRP A 189 28.07 23.94 -28.29
N LEU A 190 28.08 22.91 -27.43
CA LEU A 190 27.90 23.07 -25.99
C LEU A 190 29.21 22.83 -25.26
N ARG A 191 29.36 23.50 -24.13
CA ARG A 191 30.41 23.23 -23.16
C ARG A 191 29.80 23.06 -21.78
N THR A 192 30.30 22.07 -21.03
CA THR A 192 29.91 21.90 -19.63
C THR A 192 30.34 23.14 -18.85
N ARG A 193 29.42 23.75 -18.10
CA ARG A 193 29.78 24.86 -17.23
C ARG A 193 30.67 24.33 -16.12
N SER A 194 31.95 24.70 -16.12
CA SER A 194 32.78 24.58 -14.93
C SER A 194 32.12 25.42 -13.85
N GLY A 195 31.75 24.80 -12.72
CA GLY A 195 31.13 25.52 -11.59
C GLY A 195 31.94 26.76 -11.22
N PRO A 196 31.33 27.76 -10.55
CA PRO A 196 32.03 28.99 -10.21
C PRO A 196 33.33 28.61 -9.49
N ALA A 197 34.47 29.04 -10.06
CA ALA A 197 35.74 28.98 -9.35
C ALA A 197 35.53 29.79 -8.07
N SER A 198 35.40 29.09 -6.94
CA SER A 198 35.36 29.70 -5.62
C SER A 198 36.64 30.53 -5.47
N ARG A 199 36.50 31.85 -5.53
CA ARG A 199 37.46 32.79 -4.98
C ARG A 199 36.98 33.21 -3.60
#